data_AF-A0A7R9IFR2-F1
#
_entry.id   AF-A0A7R9IFR2-F1
#
_cell.length_a   1.000
_cell.length_b   1.000
_cell.length_c   1.000
_cell.angle_alpha   90.00
_cell.angle_beta   90.00
_cell.angle_gamma   90.00
#
_symmetry.space_group_name_H-M   'P 1'
#
loop_
_entity.id
_entity.type
_entity.pdbx_description
1 polymer ?
#
loop_
_entity_poly.entity_id
_entity_poly.type
_entity_poly.pdbx_seq_one_letter_code
_entity_poly.pdbx_strand_id
1 'polypeptide(L)'
;MDGAAPIKYCHDDLRRTTSTYTTKVAKCIEITRYLFRNGKETGQDLRAIDIQRGRDHGLASYNDYRHYCGLHRADKFSDFGDYISQENIVKLSHLYEHPDDVDYVVGGSLEAHVNGALSGPSFLCVMVEQFYRTRAGDKFFYENGDHHHSFTHVRSVRHVETGIDQNLSMEYMTKPQCQFSGTTYRDRNKPQAMSQP
;
A
#
# COMPACT_ATOMS: atom_id res chain seq x y z
N MET A 1 14.48 -13.25 -35.72
CA MET A 1 13.99 -11.87 -35.48
C MET A 1 12.88 -12.03 -34.47
N ASP A 2 13.26 -12.31 -33.22
CA ASP A 2 12.30 -12.72 -32.19
C ASP A 2 11.65 -11.47 -31.62
N GLY A 3 10.35 -11.36 -31.86
CA GLY A 3 9.52 -10.27 -31.37
C GLY A 3 9.55 -10.25 -29.85
N ALA A 4 10.12 -9.18 -29.28
CA ALA A 4 10.01 -8.89 -27.86
C ALA A 4 8.52 -8.78 -27.50
N ALA A 5 8.04 -9.71 -26.67
CA ALA A 5 6.71 -9.63 -26.09
C ALA A 5 6.58 -8.30 -25.33
N PRO A 6 5.43 -7.60 -25.42
CA PRO A 6 5.25 -6.32 -24.76
C PRO A 6 5.35 -6.49 -23.23
N ILE A 7 6.14 -5.63 -22.60
CA ILE A 7 6.28 -5.52 -21.15
C ILE A 7 4.89 -5.20 -20.58
N LYS A 8 4.24 -6.19 -19.95
CA LYS A 8 2.99 -5.97 -19.20
C LYS A 8 3.35 -5.29 -17.88
N TYR A 9 3.17 -3.97 -17.85
CA TYR A 9 3.28 -3.20 -16.61
C TYR A 9 2.22 -3.65 -15.62
N CYS A 10 2.58 -3.70 -14.33
CA CYS A 10 1.67 -4.03 -13.22
C CYS A 10 0.42 -3.11 -13.15
N HIS A 11 0.39 -2.05 -13.96
CA HIS A 11 -0.69 -1.09 -14.06
C HIS A 11 -1.92 -1.60 -14.84
N ASP A 12 -1.76 -2.49 -15.83
CA ASP A 12 -2.88 -2.94 -16.68
C ASP A 12 -3.82 -3.93 -15.97
N ASP A 13 -3.39 -4.46 -14.82
CA ASP A 13 -4.14 -5.46 -14.04
C ASP A 13 -4.90 -4.88 -12.82
N LEU A 14 -4.83 -3.55 -12.62
CA LEU A 14 -5.45 -2.83 -11.49
C LEU A 14 -6.93 -2.44 -11.73
N ARG A 15 -7.53 -2.80 -12.87
CA ARG A 15 -8.92 -2.39 -13.24
C ARG A 15 -10.03 -3.37 -12.81
N ARG A 16 -9.76 -4.41 -12.03
CA ARG A 16 -10.78 -5.40 -11.63
C ARG A 16 -10.84 -5.60 -10.11
N THR A 17 -11.92 -5.07 -9.52
CA THR A 17 -12.59 -5.38 -8.23
C THR A 17 -11.75 -5.63 -6.98
N THR A 18 -12.16 -4.92 -5.91
CA THR A 18 -11.49 -4.62 -4.63
C THR A 18 -10.99 -5.80 -3.79
N SER A 19 -11.33 -7.04 -4.13
CA SER A 19 -10.95 -8.24 -3.36
C SER A 19 -9.65 -8.91 -3.82
N THR A 20 -9.05 -8.51 -4.95
CA THR A 20 -7.87 -9.21 -5.52
C THR A 20 -6.56 -8.40 -5.53
N TYR A 21 -6.58 -7.19 -4.97
CA TYR A 21 -5.46 -6.25 -5.06
C TYR A 21 -4.22 -6.66 -4.25
N THR A 22 -4.37 -7.22 -3.05
CA THR A 22 -3.25 -7.68 -2.20
C THR A 22 -2.48 -8.83 -2.85
N THR A 23 -3.19 -9.85 -3.35
CA THR A 23 -2.57 -10.99 -4.04
C THR A 23 -1.86 -10.59 -5.34
N LYS A 24 -2.30 -9.51 -6.00
CA LYS A 24 -1.70 -9.04 -7.27
C LYS A 24 -0.44 -8.20 -7.09
N VAL A 25 -0.35 -7.35 -6.05
CA VAL A 25 0.89 -6.60 -5.74
C VAL A 25 2.02 -7.54 -5.32
N ALA A 26 1.67 -8.64 -4.61
CA ALA A 26 2.59 -9.74 -4.30
C ALA A 26 3.12 -10.47 -5.56
N LYS A 27 2.47 -10.31 -6.73
CA LYS A 27 2.78 -11.02 -7.98
C LYS A 27 3.46 -10.13 -9.04
N CYS A 28 3.80 -8.88 -8.72
CA CYS A 28 4.45 -7.97 -9.67
C CYS A 28 5.91 -8.37 -9.92
N ILE A 29 6.15 -9.07 -11.03
CA ILE A 29 7.46 -9.64 -11.40
C ILE A 29 8.57 -8.58 -11.50
N GLU A 30 8.22 -7.35 -11.86
CA GLU A 30 9.19 -6.25 -11.98
C GLU A 30 9.95 -6.00 -10.68
N ILE A 31 9.27 -6.12 -9.54
CA ILE A 31 9.85 -5.83 -8.22
C ILE A 31 10.18 -7.09 -7.44
N THR A 32 9.63 -8.26 -7.79
CA THR A 32 10.00 -9.55 -7.15
C THR A 32 11.09 -10.31 -7.90
N ARG A 33 11.42 -9.94 -9.15
CA ARG A 33 12.47 -10.61 -9.93
C ARG A 33 13.44 -9.67 -10.63
N TYR A 34 12.99 -8.45 -10.94
CA TYR A 34 13.74 -7.53 -11.79
C TYR A 34 14.08 -6.20 -11.11
N LEU A 35 13.98 -6.11 -9.77
CA LEU A 35 14.32 -4.88 -9.05
C LEU A 35 15.79 -4.53 -9.33
N PHE A 36 16.05 -3.29 -9.77
CA PHE A 36 17.38 -2.77 -10.09
C PHE A 36 18.22 -3.66 -11.04
N ARG A 37 17.56 -4.38 -11.96
CA ARG A 37 18.24 -5.25 -12.93
C ARG A 37 19.28 -4.52 -13.77
N ASN A 38 19.06 -3.25 -14.13
CA ASN A 38 20.01 -2.38 -14.87
C ASN A 38 20.70 -3.09 -16.06
N GLY A 39 19.92 -3.81 -16.87
CA GLY A 39 20.43 -4.54 -18.04
C GLY A 39 21.17 -5.86 -17.75
N LYS A 40 21.31 -6.26 -16.49
CA LYS A 40 21.87 -7.58 -16.09
C LYS A 40 20.90 -8.71 -16.37
N GLU A 41 21.35 -9.96 -16.28
CA GLU A 41 20.50 -11.13 -16.49
C GLU A 41 19.42 -11.26 -15.41
N THR A 42 19.77 -11.04 -14.14
CA THR A 42 18.89 -11.12 -12.98
C THR A 42 18.80 -9.79 -12.24
N GLY A 43 17.64 -9.53 -11.60
CA GLY A 43 17.45 -8.43 -10.66
C GLY A 43 17.36 -8.93 -9.23
N GLN A 44 17.01 -8.03 -8.33
CA GLN A 44 16.74 -8.33 -6.93
C GLN A 44 15.23 -8.56 -6.70
N ASP A 45 14.91 -9.15 -5.54
CA ASP A 45 13.53 -9.32 -5.07
C ASP A 45 13.28 -8.37 -3.90
N LEU A 46 12.45 -7.35 -4.14
CA LEU A 46 12.09 -6.37 -3.12
C LEU A 46 11.45 -7.01 -1.89
N ARG A 47 10.65 -8.08 -2.06
CA ARG A 47 9.90 -8.68 -0.96
C ARG A 47 10.81 -9.55 -0.11
N ALA A 48 11.72 -10.27 -0.75
CA ALA A 48 12.78 -10.96 -0.03
C ALA A 48 13.68 -9.96 0.74
N ILE A 49 13.97 -8.80 0.14
CA ILE A 49 14.71 -7.72 0.81
C ILE A 49 13.94 -7.20 2.02
N ASP A 50 12.64 -6.92 1.91
CA ASP A 50 11.84 -6.40 3.01
C ASP A 50 11.75 -7.39 4.18
N ILE A 51 11.63 -8.69 3.89
CA ILE A 51 11.67 -9.76 4.90
C ILE A 51 13.03 -9.77 5.62
N GLN A 52 14.13 -9.83 4.86
CA GLN A 52 15.47 -9.87 5.45
C GLN A 52 15.79 -8.59 6.21
N ARG A 53 15.32 -7.43 5.75
CA ARG A 53 15.47 -6.16 6.46
C ARG A 53 14.71 -6.18 7.78
N GLY A 54 13.50 -6.72 7.80
CA GLY A 54 12.73 -6.89 9.05
C GLY A 54 13.49 -7.72 10.08
N ARG A 55 14.12 -8.81 9.65
CA ARG A 55 14.93 -9.68 10.53
C ARG A 55 16.21 -8.98 10.99
N ASP A 56 16.92 -8.31 10.09
CA ASP A 56 18.12 -7.53 10.39
C ASP A 56 17.86 -6.42 11.42
N HIS A 57 16.69 -5.77 11.34
CA HIS A 57 16.26 -4.74 12.29
C HIS A 57 15.65 -5.32 13.56
N GLY A 58 15.57 -6.64 13.71
CA GLY A 58 15.00 -7.31 14.89
C GLY A 58 13.52 -6.97 15.10
N LEU A 59 12.75 -6.82 14.01
CA LEU A 59 11.30 -6.60 14.14
C LEU A 59 10.64 -7.81 14.79
N ALA A 60 9.69 -7.53 15.70
CA ALA A 60 8.88 -8.55 16.33
C ALA A 60 8.02 -9.32 15.29
N SER A 61 7.50 -10.46 15.72
CA SER A 61 6.67 -11.30 14.86
C SER A 61 5.38 -10.61 14.44
N TYR A 62 4.79 -11.08 13.36
CA TYR A 62 3.43 -10.71 12.99
C TYR A 62 2.44 -10.93 14.14
N ASN A 63 2.63 -12.00 14.91
CA ASN A 63 1.71 -12.32 15.99
C ASN A 63 1.78 -11.33 17.15
N ASP A 64 2.97 -10.81 17.44
CA ASP A 64 3.17 -9.77 18.46
C ASP A 64 2.57 -8.44 18.02
N TYR A 65 2.78 -8.04 16.75
CA TYR A 65 2.21 -6.82 16.20
C TYR A 65 0.67 -6.86 16.15
N ARG A 66 0.08 -7.99 15.77
CA ARG A 66 -1.40 -8.09 15.80
C ARG A 66 -1.93 -7.92 17.21
N HIS A 67 -1.23 -8.50 18.20
CA HIS A 67 -1.66 -8.48 19.59
C HIS A 67 -1.55 -7.06 20.16
N TYR A 68 -0.44 -6.38 19.87
CA TYR A 68 -0.25 -4.96 20.15
C TYR A 68 -1.39 -4.10 19.54
N CYS A 69 -1.82 -4.43 18.33
CA CYS A 69 -2.92 -3.75 17.63
C CYS A 69 -4.32 -4.20 18.07
N GLY A 70 -4.45 -4.96 19.16
CA GLY A 70 -5.73 -5.35 19.75
C GLY A 70 -6.41 -6.55 19.08
N LEU A 71 -5.73 -7.23 18.16
CA LEU A 71 -6.22 -8.48 17.57
C LEU A 71 -5.88 -9.68 18.47
N HIS A 72 -6.63 -10.76 18.28
CA HIS A 72 -6.37 -12.01 19.00
C HIS A 72 -5.04 -12.61 18.57
N ARG A 73 -4.13 -12.83 19.53
CA ARG A 73 -2.88 -13.54 19.28
C ARG A 73 -3.19 -14.99 18.89
N ALA A 74 -2.68 -15.44 17.75
CA ALA A 74 -2.96 -16.79 17.27
C ALA A 74 -2.14 -17.85 18.01
N ASP A 75 -2.75 -18.98 18.33
CA ASP A 75 -2.05 -20.16 18.84
C ASP A 75 -1.78 -21.17 17.72
N LYS A 76 -2.53 -21.09 16.62
CA LYS A 76 -2.40 -21.92 15.41
C LYS A 76 -2.66 -21.10 14.15
N PHE A 77 -2.15 -21.54 13.01
CA PHE A 77 -2.28 -20.81 11.74
C PHE A 77 -3.74 -20.50 11.35
N SER A 78 -4.70 -21.36 11.68
CA SER A 78 -6.11 -21.14 11.39
C SER A 78 -6.72 -19.93 12.11
N ASP A 79 -6.10 -19.47 13.21
CA ASP A 79 -6.60 -18.32 13.98
C ASP A 79 -6.35 -17.00 13.24
N PHE A 80 -5.50 -17.01 12.20
CA PHE A 80 -5.34 -15.87 11.27
C PHE A 80 -6.55 -15.68 10.32
N GLY A 81 -7.57 -16.54 10.41
CA GLY A 81 -8.74 -16.53 9.52
C GLY A 81 -9.66 -15.31 9.68
N ASP A 82 -9.38 -14.44 10.64
CA ASP A 82 -10.06 -13.15 10.83
C ASP A 82 -9.76 -12.16 9.69
N TYR A 83 -8.51 -12.15 9.20
CA TYR A 83 -8.08 -11.23 8.14
C TYR A 83 -7.28 -11.87 7.01
N ILE A 84 -6.77 -13.10 7.16
CA ILE A 84 -5.99 -13.78 6.10
C ILE A 84 -6.84 -14.88 5.47
N SER A 85 -6.81 -14.96 4.13
CA SER A 85 -7.55 -16.00 3.40
C SER A 85 -7.04 -17.41 3.71
N GLN A 86 -7.93 -18.40 3.68
CA GLN A 86 -7.58 -19.79 3.95
C GLN A 86 -6.46 -20.32 3.04
N GLU A 87 -6.44 -19.89 1.76
CA GLU A 87 -5.38 -20.24 0.81
C GLU A 87 -4.00 -19.76 1.32
N ASN A 88 -3.93 -18.53 1.82
CA ASN A 88 -2.68 -17.96 2.32
C ASN A 88 -2.30 -18.55 3.68
N ILE A 89 -3.27 -18.89 4.53
CA ILE A 89 -3.04 -19.60 5.80
C ILE A 89 -2.35 -20.94 5.54
N VAL A 90 -2.84 -21.72 4.56
CA VAL A 90 -2.21 -23.00 4.18
C VAL A 90 -0.78 -22.77 3.67
N LYS A 91 -0.53 -21.72 2.88
CA LYS A 91 0.85 -21.42 2.45
C LYS A 91 1.74 -21.06 3.63
N LEU A 92 1.26 -20.25 4.57
CA LEU A 92 2.01 -19.88 5.76
C LEU A 92 2.39 -21.10 6.60
N SER A 93 1.46 -22.05 6.80
CA SER A 93 1.74 -23.26 7.58
C SER A 93 2.72 -24.22 6.90
N HIS A 94 3.02 -24.04 5.62
CA HIS A 94 4.06 -24.78 4.90
C HIS A 94 5.42 -24.05 4.94
N LEU A 95 5.43 -22.74 5.19
CA LEU A 95 6.61 -21.88 5.15
C LEU A 95 7.20 -21.58 6.52
N TYR A 96 6.37 -21.58 7.55
CA TYR A 96 6.72 -21.27 8.94
C TYR A 96 6.36 -22.45 9.84
N GLU A 97 7.15 -22.68 10.90
CA GLU A 97 6.92 -23.76 11.86
C GLU A 97 5.78 -23.40 12.83
N HIS A 98 5.77 -22.17 13.33
CA HIS A 98 4.77 -21.65 14.26
C HIS A 98 4.19 -20.30 13.81
N PRO A 99 2.94 -19.94 14.18
CA PRO A 99 2.39 -18.59 13.96
C PRO A 99 3.27 -17.44 14.46
N ASP A 100 4.09 -17.70 15.47
CA ASP A 100 5.02 -16.73 16.07
C ASP A 100 6.28 -16.49 15.26
N ASP A 101 6.55 -17.34 14.27
CA ASP A 101 7.70 -17.17 13.38
C ASP A 101 7.38 -16.31 12.15
N VAL A 102 6.09 -16.01 11.93
CA VAL A 102 5.65 -15.27 10.74
C VAL A 102 6.18 -13.85 10.81
N ASP A 103 7.01 -13.47 9.83
CA ASP A 103 7.55 -12.12 9.71
C ASP A 103 6.42 -11.08 9.60
N TYR A 104 6.52 -9.97 10.32
CA TYR A 104 5.49 -8.93 10.33
C TYR A 104 5.10 -8.45 8.92
N VAL A 105 6.10 -8.21 8.07
CA VAL A 105 5.88 -7.73 6.70
C VAL A 105 5.13 -8.76 5.83
N VAL A 106 5.27 -10.06 6.12
CA VAL A 106 4.56 -11.13 5.40
C VAL A 106 3.13 -11.20 5.88
N GLY A 107 2.91 -11.33 7.19
CA GLY A 107 1.58 -11.42 7.77
C GLY A 107 0.72 -10.20 7.45
N GLY A 108 1.23 -9.00 7.71
CA GLY A 108 0.50 -7.75 7.44
C GLY A 108 0.18 -7.53 5.96
N SER A 109 1.02 -8.01 5.04
CA SER A 109 0.76 -7.91 3.59
C SER A 109 -0.33 -8.87 3.09
N LEU A 110 -0.62 -9.93 3.85
CA LEU A 110 -1.62 -10.94 3.50
C LEU A 110 -3.00 -10.64 4.08
N GLU A 111 -3.11 -9.65 4.96
CA GLU A 111 -4.37 -9.22 5.54
C GLU A 111 -5.29 -8.60 4.47
N ALA A 112 -6.58 -8.92 4.58
CA ALA A 112 -7.63 -8.25 3.86
C ALA A 112 -7.68 -6.77 4.27
N HIS A 113 -7.90 -5.90 3.29
CA HIS A 113 -7.99 -4.47 3.55
C HIS A 113 -9.17 -4.13 4.46
N VAL A 114 -8.95 -3.18 5.37
CA VAL A 114 -10.04 -2.52 6.09
C VAL A 114 -10.86 -1.67 5.11
N ASN A 115 -12.18 -1.62 5.29
CA ASN A 115 -13.06 -0.80 4.44
C ASN A 115 -12.61 0.66 4.43
N GLY A 116 -12.36 1.21 3.23
CA GLY A 116 -11.87 2.58 3.06
C GLY A 116 -10.35 2.74 3.18
N ALA A 117 -9.60 1.67 3.42
CA ALA A 117 -8.14 1.66 3.46
C ALA A 117 -7.54 0.71 2.41
N LEU A 118 -6.25 0.86 2.14
CA LEU A 118 -5.46 -0.02 1.26
C LEU A 118 -4.52 -0.92 2.06
N SER A 119 -4.87 -1.19 3.31
CA SER A 119 -4.06 -1.96 4.26
C SER A 119 -4.95 -2.77 5.17
N GLY A 120 -4.43 -3.91 5.63
CA GLY A 120 -5.03 -4.66 6.73
C GLY A 120 -4.93 -3.94 8.08
N PRO A 121 -5.64 -4.45 9.10
CA PRO A 121 -5.70 -3.83 10.43
C PRO A 121 -4.34 -3.66 11.11
N SER A 122 -3.41 -4.61 10.99
CA SER A 122 -2.10 -4.52 11.68
C SER A 122 -1.23 -3.40 11.11
N PHE A 123 -1.07 -3.36 9.78
CA PHE A 123 -0.39 -2.26 9.09
C PHE A 123 -1.10 -0.93 9.31
N LEU A 124 -2.43 -0.89 9.25
CA LEU A 124 -3.19 0.34 9.49
C LEU A 124 -2.94 0.89 10.90
N CYS A 125 -2.99 0.04 11.92
CA CYS A 125 -2.71 0.39 13.30
C CYS A 125 -1.33 1.05 13.46
N VAL A 126 -0.27 0.41 12.96
CA VAL A 126 1.10 0.96 13.08
C VAL A 126 1.26 2.25 12.27
N MET A 127 0.70 2.32 11.06
CA MET A 127 0.73 3.54 10.24
C MET A 127 0.02 4.70 10.94
N VAL A 128 -1.20 4.49 11.43
CA VAL A 128 -1.98 5.54 12.10
C VAL A 128 -1.27 6.01 13.35
N GLU A 129 -0.73 5.11 14.16
CA GLU A 129 0.02 5.48 15.37
C GLU A 129 1.25 6.33 15.03
N GLN A 130 2.01 5.96 13.99
CA GLN A 130 3.18 6.75 13.58
C GLN A 130 2.81 8.11 13.00
N PHE A 131 1.79 8.19 12.14
CA PHE A 131 1.33 9.47 11.61
C PHE A 131 0.76 10.36 12.71
N TYR A 132 0.02 9.79 13.66
CA TYR A 132 -0.49 10.53 14.81
C TYR A 132 0.64 11.12 15.65
N ARG A 133 1.63 10.30 16.05
CA ARG A 133 2.78 10.76 16.84
C ARG A 133 3.61 11.82 16.11
N THR A 134 3.80 11.64 14.80
CA THR A 134 4.52 12.62 13.98
C THR A 134 3.78 13.95 13.96
N ARG A 135 2.46 13.95 13.71
CA ARG A 135 1.63 15.16 13.73
C ARG A 135 1.61 15.82 15.11
N ALA A 136 1.35 15.05 16.15
CA ALA A 136 1.19 15.57 17.51
C ALA A 136 2.52 16.03 18.12
N GLY A 137 3.63 15.38 17.77
CA GLY A 137 4.97 15.71 18.24
C GLY A 137 5.67 16.81 17.44
N ASP A 138 5.18 17.14 16.24
CA ASP A 138 5.74 18.22 15.44
C ASP A 138 5.22 19.59 15.92
N LYS A 139 6.08 20.30 16.65
CA LYS A 139 5.84 21.68 17.09
C LYS A 139 5.49 22.63 15.93
N PHE A 140 6.02 22.37 14.74
CA PHE A 140 5.81 23.18 13.54
C PHE A 140 4.68 22.64 12.65
N PHE A 141 3.91 21.65 13.11
CA PHE A 141 2.79 21.13 12.32
C PHE A 141 1.84 22.28 11.94
N TYR A 142 1.45 22.32 10.67
CA TYR A 142 0.81 23.51 10.08
C TYR A 142 -0.54 23.90 10.72
N GLU A 143 -1.19 22.98 11.43
CA GLU A 143 -2.46 23.24 12.15
C GLU A 143 -2.26 23.68 13.60
N ASN A 144 -1.04 23.60 14.14
CA ASN A 144 -0.75 24.05 15.50
C ASN A 144 -0.81 25.58 15.54
N GLY A 145 -1.94 26.16 15.95
CA GLY A 145 -2.09 27.60 16.19
C GLY A 145 -1.45 28.05 17.51
N ASP A 146 -1.26 29.37 17.68
CA ASP A 146 -0.91 30.04 18.94
C ASP A 146 0.45 29.74 19.60
N HIS A 147 1.45 29.31 18.83
CA HIS A 147 2.84 29.30 19.30
C HIS A 147 3.71 30.30 18.54
N HIS A 148 4.73 30.87 19.20
CA HIS A 148 5.70 31.79 18.57
C HIS A 148 6.43 31.20 17.35
N HIS A 149 6.31 29.89 17.14
CA HIS A 149 6.93 29.13 16.06
C HIS A 149 5.93 28.60 15.03
N SER A 150 4.63 28.86 15.23
CA SER A 150 3.58 28.43 14.33
C SER A 150 3.61 29.22 13.03
N PHE A 151 3.21 28.58 11.93
CA PHE A 151 3.04 29.27 10.65
C PHE A 151 1.99 30.38 10.77
N THR A 152 2.33 31.58 10.30
CA THR A 152 1.41 32.74 10.31
C THR A 152 0.29 32.63 9.27
N HIS A 153 0.46 31.81 8.22
CA HIS A 153 -0.45 31.73 7.07
C HIS A 153 -1.11 30.34 6.93
N VAL A 154 -1.74 29.83 7.98
CA VAL A 154 -2.44 28.52 7.93
C VAL A 154 -3.62 28.51 6.95
N ARG A 155 -4.22 29.68 6.67
CA ARG A 155 -5.34 29.79 5.71
C ARG A 155 -4.95 29.53 4.26
N SER A 156 -3.72 29.86 3.83
CA SER A 156 -3.30 29.60 2.44
C SER A 156 -2.98 28.13 2.20
N VAL A 157 -2.48 27.41 3.21
CA VAL A 157 -2.13 25.99 3.11
C VAL A 157 -3.37 25.09 2.91
N ARG A 158 -4.50 25.44 3.52
CA ARG A 158 -5.75 24.64 3.44
C ARG A 158 -6.39 24.59 2.05
N HIS A 159 -5.95 25.42 1.10
CA HIS A 159 -6.50 25.50 -0.25
C HIS A 159 -5.51 25.06 -1.33
N VAL A 160 -4.36 24.50 -0.95
CA VAL A 160 -3.38 24.01 -1.93
C VAL A 160 -3.77 22.61 -2.38
N GLU A 161 -4.44 22.52 -3.53
CA GLU A 161 -4.78 21.24 -4.18
C GLU A 161 -4.09 21.06 -5.55
N THR A 162 -3.33 22.06 -6.02
CA THR A 162 -2.91 22.20 -7.43
C THR A 162 -1.39 22.32 -7.65
N GLY A 163 -0.60 21.59 -6.86
CA GLY A 163 0.88 21.65 -6.95
C GLY A 163 1.48 21.22 -8.31
N ILE A 164 0.77 20.39 -9.08
CA ILE A 164 1.20 19.88 -10.39
C ILE A 164 0.83 20.84 -11.53
N ASP A 165 -0.35 21.46 -11.51
CA ASP A 165 -0.82 22.37 -12.57
C ASP A 165 0.03 23.65 -12.66
N GLN A 166 0.60 24.07 -11.54
CA GLN A 166 1.38 25.32 -11.46
C GLN A 166 2.81 25.19 -11.98
N ASN A 167 3.34 23.96 -12.12
CA ASN A 167 4.74 23.71 -12.44
C ASN A 167 4.94 22.89 -13.72
N LEU A 168 3.87 22.36 -14.31
CA LEU A 168 3.88 21.59 -15.54
C LEU A 168 2.77 22.08 -16.47
N SER A 169 3.03 22.13 -17.77
CA SER A 169 2.03 22.48 -18.80
C SER A 169 1.07 21.31 -19.07
N MET A 170 0.41 20.79 -18.04
CA MET A 170 -0.62 19.75 -18.17
C MET A 170 -2.02 20.37 -18.07
N GLU A 171 -2.83 20.20 -19.11
CA GLU A 171 -4.19 20.76 -19.17
C GLU A 171 -5.27 19.85 -18.55
N TYR A 172 -4.89 18.64 -18.11
CA TYR A 172 -5.83 17.59 -17.73
C TYR A 172 -5.41 16.89 -16.43
N MET A 173 -5.78 17.47 -15.29
CA MET A 173 -5.71 16.80 -13.99
C MET A 173 -7.09 16.36 -13.48
N THR A 174 -7.11 15.28 -12.69
CA THR A 174 -8.32 14.84 -11.99
C THR A 174 -8.77 15.88 -10.97
N LYS A 175 -10.09 16.00 -10.78
CA LYS A 175 -10.67 16.96 -9.82
C LYS A 175 -9.98 16.80 -8.47
N PRO A 176 -9.59 17.92 -7.83
CA PRO A 176 -8.63 17.92 -6.74
C PRO A 176 -9.09 17.17 -5.48
N GLN A 177 -10.39 16.94 -5.34
CA GLN A 177 -10.99 16.44 -4.11
C GLN A 177 -10.53 15.04 -3.69
N CYS A 178 -9.99 14.21 -4.59
CA CYS A 178 -9.34 12.92 -4.29
C CYS A 178 -8.53 12.39 -5.50
N GLN A 179 -7.31 12.90 -5.72
CA GLN A 179 -6.45 12.45 -6.84
C GLN A 179 -6.04 10.97 -6.74
N PHE A 180 -6.00 10.40 -5.54
CA PHE A 180 -5.65 9.00 -5.28
C PHE A 180 -6.83 8.03 -5.36
N SER A 181 -8.05 8.53 -5.57
CA SER A 181 -9.20 7.68 -5.90
C SER A 181 -9.10 7.23 -7.37
N GLY A 182 -9.43 5.98 -7.65
CA GLY A 182 -9.25 5.39 -8.99
C GLY A 182 -9.80 6.28 -10.11
N THR A 183 -8.98 6.54 -11.13
CA THR A 183 -9.33 7.46 -12.21
C THR A 183 -9.67 6.69 -13.49
N THR A 184 -10.75 7.10 -14.16
CA THR A 184 -11.02 6.68 -15.54
C THR A 184 -10.81 7.87 -16.46
N TYR A 185 -9.85 7.77 -17.38
CA TYR A 185 -9.69 8.76 -18.46
C TYR A 185 -10.92 8.72 -19.37
N ARG A 186 -11.67 9.83 -19.42
CA ARG A 186 -12.85 9.94 -20.29
C ARG A 186 -12.41 10.54 -21.62
N ASP A 187 -12.17 9.68 -22.60
CA ASP A 187 -11.91 10.10 -23.98
C ASP A 187 -13.16 10.77 -24.56
N ARG A 188 -13.07 12.07 -24.88
CA ARG A 188 -14.16 12.85 -25.46
C ARG A 188 -14.50 12.45 -26.90
N ASN A 189 -13.64 11.67 -27.57
CA ASN A 189 -13.87 11.21 -28.94
C ASN A 189 -14.56 9.83 -29.02
N LYS A 190 -14.90 9.22 -27.88
CA LYS A 190 -15.66 7.97 -27.87
C LYS A 190 -17.16 8.28 -27.81
N PRO A 191 -17.97 7.91 -28.82
CA PRO A 191 -19.41 8.12 -28.76
C PRO A 191 -19.97 7.40 -27.54
N GLN A 192 -20.81 8.11 -26.79
CA GLN A 192 -21.55 7.50 -25.67
C GLN A 192 -22.49 6.44 -26.26
N ALA A 193 -22.30 5.18 -25.87
CA ALA A 193 -23.32 4.18 -26.12
C ALA A 193 -24.58 4.61 -25.37
N MET A 194 -25.64 4.94 -26.11
CA MET A 194 -26.97 5.15 -25.54
C MET A 194 -27.35 3.86 -24.80
N SER A 195 -27.52 3.94 -23.49
CA SER A 195 -28.28 2.94 -22.75
C SER A 195 -29.71 3.00 -23.27
N GLN A 196 -30.13 1.97 -24.00
CA GLN A 196 -31.54 1.75 -24.30
C GLN A 196 -32.31 1.45 -23.02
N PRO A 197 -33.62 1.81 -22.96
CA PRO A 197 -34.41 1.86 -21.73
C PRO A 197 -34.56 0.51 -21.02
#